data_AF-A0A6C0ISE3-F1
#
_entry.id   AF-A0A6C0ISE3-F1
#
_cell.length_a   1.000
_cell.length_b   1.000
_cell.length_c   1.000
_cell.angle_alpha   90.00
_cell.angle_beta   90.00
_cell.angle_gamma   90.00
#
_symmetry.space_group_name_H-M   'P 1'
#
loop_
_entity.id
_entity.type
_entity.pdbx_description
1 polymer ?
#
loop_
_entity_poly.entity_id
_entity_poly.type
_entity_poly.pdbx_seq_one_letter_code
_entity_poly.pdbx_strand_id
1 'polypeptide(L)'
;MTTINKTQETYSPKIITSNIKLIPNIGNVIPYNDIMEQLFGGIINDIPRMELLNKGYIINGYENDSVVYFILSKFKDYLTLCAKRINFKNNCICPINFYYCTSLLTDIETEQSDTYNRIFKLLDDFKVFITNKNDIHSNIIINLFWGEMFKGVVTSYNDEPFMITLKFQKATGYPFIINISEDHGNFKNMLSLSSTDTIRENEFERIYSSWCQDVLMENADTYIMYCLEQITGSVDLSKFILTSHNNKSEFVIKIDDLNNIINFKNNNKMKEYIELFKTIYANSSIFNIENNIVTLNFEGFNKYLLNLETSFLLTFEDKERVNTLYYNVMDELVNSYKRLYSYSKIN
;
A
#
# COMPACT_ATOMS: atom_id res chain seq x y z
N MET A 1 -75.98 20.46 41.17
CA MET A 1 -76.32 19.44 42.18
C MET A 1 -75.85 18.10 41.61
N THR A 2 -74.55 17.75 41.70
CA THR A 2 -73.84 17.20 42.89
C THR A 2 -74.55 15.93 43.38
N THR A 3 -74.10 14.72 43.01
CA THR A 3 -73.04 13.89 43.66
C THR A 3 -72.43 12.97 42.57
N ILE A 4 -71.13 12.72 42.35
CA ILE A 4 -69.90 12.44 43.13
C ILE A 4 -69.90 11.09 43.90
N ASN A 5 -68.97 10.23 43.46
CA ASN A 5 -68.25 9.13 44.13
C ASN A 5 -68.96 7.75 44.25
N LYS A 6 -68.31 6.60 44.05
CA LYS A 6 -66.87 6.26 43.95
C LYS A 6 -66.67 4.79 43.50
N THR A 7 -65.66 4.57 42.65
CA THR A 7 -64.66 3.48 42.65
C THR A 7 -65.07 2.01 42.85
N GLN A 8 -64.67 1.17 41.89
CA GLN A 8 -63.67 0.09 42.03
C GLN A 8 -63.31 -0.38 40.60
N GLU A 9 -62.25 0.14 39.97
CA GLU A 9 -60.88 -0.37 40.07
C GLU A 9 -60.77 -1.90 40.14
N THR A 10 -60.74 -2.54 38.97
CA THR A 10 -59.88 -3.70 38.75
C THR A 10 -58.69 -3.26 37.93
N TYR A 11 -57.60 -2.96 38.63
CA TYR A 11 -56.24 -2.89 38.10
C TYR A 11 -55.92 -4.25 37.44
N SER A 12 -56.05 -4.35 36.13
CA SER A 12 -55.14 -5.23 35.38
C SER A 12 -53.86 -4.42 35.19
N PRO A 13 -52.69 -4.93 35.62
CA PRO A 13 -51.46 -4.26 35.30
C PRO A 13 -51.38 -4.25 33.77
N LYS A 14 -51.44 -3.06 33.18
CA LYS A 14 -50.80 -2.83 31.89
C LYS A 14 -49.34 -3.21 32.11
N ILE A 15 -49.00 -4.46 31.82
CA ILE A 15 -47.66 -4.77 31.40
C ILE A 15 -47.57 -4.03 30.07
N ILE A 16 -47.13 -2.78 30.15
CA ILE A 16 -46.41 -2.15 29.07
C ILE A 16 -45.19 -3.05 28.94
N THR A 17 -45.31 -4.11 28.14
CA THR A 17 -44.17 -4.65 27.43
C THR A 17 -43.78 -3.54 26.48
N SER A 18 -43.12 -2.53 27.04
CA SER A 18 -42.15 -1.74 26.30
C SER A 18 -41.34 -2.75 25.50
N ASN A 19 -40.95 -2.37 24.29
CA ASN A 19 -40.13 -3.13 23.36
C ASN A 19 -38.74 -3.46 23.93
N ILE A 20 -38.67 -4.05 25.13
CA ILE A 20 -37.53 -4.75 25.65
C ILE A 20 -37.56 -6.09 24.94
N LYS A 21 -37.11 -6.09 23.69
CA LYS A 21 -36.42 -7.28 23.16
C LYS A 21 -35.26 -7.49 24.12
N LEU A 22 -35.43 -8.42 25.06
CA LEU A 22 -34.31 -9.03 25.77
C LEU A 22 -33.47 -9.70 24.70
N ILE A 23 -32.53 -8.93 24.18
CA ILE A 23 -31.51 -9.48 23.32
C ILE A 23 -30.65 -10.35 24.24
N PRO A 24 -30.51 -11.66 23.97
CA PRO A 24 -29.67 -12.52 24.77
C PRO A 24 -28.28 -11.90 24.91
N ASN A 25 -27.50 -12.30 25.89
CA ASN A 25 -26.06 -12.07 25.82
C ASN A 25 -25.52 -12.87 24.61
N ILE A 26 -25.54 -12.25 23.42
CA ILE A 26 -25.27 -12.90 22.13
C ILE A 26 -23.76 -13.12 21.93
N GLY A 27 -22.95 -12.70 22.90
CA GLY A 27 -21.50 -12.77 22.84
C GLY A 27 -20.91 -11.80 21.80
N ASN A 28 -19.73 -12.14 21.32
CA ASN A 28 -19.00 -11.31 20.36
C ASN A 28 -19.62 -11.44 18.96
N VAL A 29 -19.82 -10.29 18.31
CA VAL A 29 -20.38 -10.19 16.97
C VAL A 29 -19.48 -9.34 16.06
N ILE A 30 -19.59 -9.55 14.76
CA ILE A 30 -18.84 -8.83 13.71
C ILE A 30 -19.78 -8.57 12.53
N PRO A 31 -19.60 -7.51 11.71
CA PRO A 31 -20.42 -7.36 10.51
C PRO A 31 -20.37 -8.61 9.62
N TYR A 32 -21.53 -9.07 9.17
CA TYR A 32 -21.63 -10.32 8.39
C TYR A 32 -20.90 -10.22 7.05
N ASN A 33 -20.90 -9.04 6.43
CA ASN A 33 -20.18 -8.80 5.18
C ASN A 33 -18.67 -8.97 5.35
N ASP A 34 -18.11 -8.54 6.48
CA ASP A 34 -16.68 -8.69 6.76
C ASP A 34 -16.29 -10.17 6.84
N ILE A 35 -17.13 -11.02 7.44
CA ILE A 35 -16.92 -12.47 7.47
C ILE A 35 -17.00 -13.08 6.07
N MET A 36 -17.95 -12.66 5.24
CA MET A 36 -18.05 -13.15 3.86
C MET A 36 -16.82 -12.75 3.04
N GLU A 37 -16.42 -11.49 3.10
CA GLU A 37 -15.25 -10.98 2.38
C GLU A 37 -13.97 -11.70 2.84
N GLN A 38 -13.80 -11.91 4.14
CA GLN A 38 -12.65 -12.65 4.67
C GLN A 38 -12.64 -14.11 4.23
N LEU A 39 -13.76 -14.82 4.27
CA LEU A 39 -13.79 -16.25 3.93
C LEU A 39 -13.69 -16.51 2.43
N PHE A 40 -14.33 -15.66 1.63
CA PHE A 40 -14.61 -15.92 0.23
C PHE A 40 -14.02 -14.89 -0.72
N GLY A 41 -13.34 -13.86 -0.23
CA GLY A 41 -12.83 -12.78 -1.07
C GLY A 41 -13.95 -12.06 -1.84
N GLY A 42 -15.17 -12.04 -1.34
CA GLY A 42 -16.32 -11.47 -2.04
C GLY A 42 -17.65 -11.72 -1.33
N ILE A 43 -18.73 -11.13 -1.86
CA ILE A 43 -20.09 -11.30 -1.33
C ILE A 43 -20.73 -12.54 -1.95
N ILE A 44 -21.32 -13.39 -1.11
CA ILE A 44 -22.04 -14.60 -1.52
C ILE A 44 -23.53 -14.42 -1.31
N ASN A 45 -24.32 -14.77 -2.32
CA ASN A 45 -25.78 -14.66 -2.30
C ASN A 45 -26.50 -16.01 -2.26
N ASP A 46 -25.75 -17.12 -2.23
CA ASP A 46 -26.26 -18.50 -2.25
C ASP A 46 -27.10 -18.85 -1.00
N ILE A 47 -26.89 -18.14 0.13
CA ILE A 47 -27.62 -18.39 1.38
C ILE A 47 -28.52 -17.19 1.68
N PRO A 48 -29.87 -17.35 1.64
CA PRO A 48 -30.79 -16.26 1.92
C PRO A 48 -30.63 -15.71 3.34
N ARG A 49 -30.65 -14.38 3.48
CA ARG A 49 -30.59 -13.69 4.79
C ARG A 49 -31.63 -14.22 5.79
N MET A 50 -32.85 -14.52 5.34
CA MET A 50 -33.90 -15.07 6.21
C MET A 50 -33.56 -16.46 6.74
N GLU A 51 -32.85 -17.29 5.97
CA GLU A 51 -32.36 -18.60 6.45
C GLU A 51 -31.31 -18.39 7.55
N LEU A 52 -30.37 -17.46 7.35
CA LEU A 52 -29.34 -17.14 8.33
C LEU A 52 -29.92 -16.57 9.64
N LEU A 53 -30.94 -15.70 9.55
CA LEU A 53 -31.67 -15.17 10.70
C LEU A 53 -32.43 -16.28 11.45
N ASN A 54 -33.18 -17.12 10.73
CA ASN A 54 -33.97 -18.19 11.33
C ASN A 54 -33.11 -19.26 12.02
N LYS A 55 -31.93 -19.55 11.44
CA LYS A 55 -30.95 -20.47 12.04
C LYS A 55 -30.09 -19.81 13.13
N GLY A 56 -30.25 -18.50 13.35
CA GLY A 56 -29.56 -17.75 14.38
C GLY A 56 -28.04 -17.63 14.16
N TYR A 57 -27.60 -17.54 12.90
CA TYR A 57 -26.21 -17.21 12.56
C TYR A 57 -25.94 -15.70 12.62
N ILE A 58 -26.98 -14.92 12.32
CA ILE A 58 -26.90 -13.47 12.22
C ILE A 58 -28.03 -12.79 13.01
N ILE A 59 -27.86 -11.50 13.27
CA ILE A 59 -28.84 -10.61 13.89
C ILE A 59 -28.90 -9.27 13.13
N ASN A 60 -30.04 -8.59 13.21
CA ASN A 60 -30.14 -7.21 12.72
C ASN A 60 -29.44 -6.25 13.69
N GLY A 61 -28.81 -5.22 13.14
CA GLY A 61 -28.30 -4.09 13.92
C GLY A 61 -29.40 -3.38 14.69
N TYR A 62 -29.02 -2.77 15.81
CA TYR A 62 -29.95 -2.17 16.78
C TYR A 62 -30.74 -0.96 16.24
N GLU A 63 -30.24 -0.28 15.20
CA GLU A 63 -30.82 0.97 14.70
C GLU A 63 -31.13 0.98 13.19
N ASN A 64 -30.59 0.03 12.41
CA ASN A 64 -30.78 -0.05 10.96
C ASN A 64 -30.97 -1.50 10.52
N ASP A 65 -32.14 -1.81 9.94
CA ASP A 65 -32.46 -3.12 9.36
C ASP A 65 -31.57 -3.51 8.16
N SER A 66 -30.72 -2.60 7.68
CA SER A 66 -29.77 -2.88 6.59
C SER A 66 -28.49 -3.58 7.05
N VAL A 67 -28.02 -3.31 8.27
CA VAL A 67 -26.75 -3.87 8.77
C VAL A 67 -27.01 -5.14 9.56
N VAL A 68 -26.25 -6.16 9.25
CA VAL A 68 -26.38 -7.50 9.82
C VAL A 68 -25.07 -7.90 10.47
N TYR A 69 -25.15 -8.43 11.68
CA TYR A 69 -24.00 -8.92 12.43
C TYR A 69 -24.02 -10.44 12.53
N PHE A 70 -22.86 -11.06 12.34
CA PHE A 70 -22.61 -12.47 12.53
C PHE A 70 -22.26 -12.78 13.99
N ILE A 71 -22.82 -13.87 14.53
CA ILE A 71 -22.56 -14.34 15.89
C ILE A 71 -21.35 -15.28 15.86
N LEU A 72 -20.21 -14.86 16.44
CA LEU A 72 -18.95 -15.62 16.33
C LEU A 72 -19.02 -17.02 16.94
N SER A 73 -19.84 -17.23 17.97
CA SER A 73 -20.02 -18.57 18.56
C SER A 73 -20.65 -19.59 17.60
N LYS A 74 -21.19 -19.14 16.46
CA LYS A 74 -21.80 -19.97 15.41
C LYS A 74 -20.88 -20.28 14.24
N PHE A 75 -19.61 -19.86 14.30
CA PHE A 75 -18.67 -19.93 13.17
C PHE A 75 -18.51 -21.36 12.61
N LYS A 76 -18.27 -22.36 13.47
CA LYS A 76 -18.10 -23.76 13.03
C LYS A 76 -19.35 -24.31 12.31
N ASP A 77 -20.52 -24.06 12.87
CA ASP A 77 -21.80 -24.48 12.28
C ASP A 77 -22.09 -23.73 10.97
N TYR A 78 -21.63 -22.49 10.87
CA TYR A 78 -21.76 -21.67 9.66
C TYR A 78 -20.87 -22.18 8.53
N LEU A 79 -19.60 -22.52 8.80
CA LEU A 79 -18.72 -23.18 7.81
C LEU A 79 -19.35 -24.45 7.25
N THR A 80 -19.98 -25.25 8.12
CA THR A 80 -20.72 -26.46 7.74
C THR A 80 -21.90 -26.18 6.82
N LEU A 81 -22.62 -25.08 7.06
CA LEU A 81 -23.71 -24.65 6.17
C LEU A 81 -23.17 -24.20 4.82
N CYS A 82 -22.12 -23.38 4.82
CA CYS A 82 -21.45 -22.88 3.63
C CYS A 82 -20.98 -24.02 2.71
N ALA A 83 -20.30 -25.03 3.26
CA ALA A 83 -19.84 -26.20 2.51
C ALA A 83 -20.98 -26.92 1.76
N LYS A 84 -22.20 -26.89 2.30
CA LYS A 84 -23.37 -27.59 1.72
C LYS A 84 -24.18 -26.74 0.74
N ARG A 85 -24.09 -25.41 0.84
CA ARG A 85 -24.99 -24.48 0.14
C ARG A 85 -24.31 -23.70 -0.97
N ILE A 86 -23.03 -23.38 -0.80
CA ILE A 86 -22.31 -22.51 -1.73
C ILE A 86 -21.87 -23.33 -2.94
N ASN A 87 -22.12 -22.78 -4.12
CA ASN A 87 -21.60 -23.38 -5.35
C ASN A 87 -20.14 -22.96 -5.61
N PHE A 88 -19.18 -23.75 -5.12
CA PHE A 88 -17.76 -23.54 -5.36
C PHE A 88 -17.29 -23.84 -6.80
N LYS A 89 -18.20 -24.15 -7.74
CA LYS A 89 -17.86 -24.20 -9.17
C LYS A 89 -17.88 -22.82 -9.83
N ASN A 90 -18.48 -21.83 -9.17
CA ASN A 90 -18.47 -20.45 -9.64
C ASN A 90 -17.14 -19.79 -9.24
N ASN A 91 -16.36 -19.29 -10.22
CA ASN A 91 -15.07 -18.65 -9.93
C ASN A 91 -15.16 -17.13 -9.70
N CYS A 92 -16.36 -16.61 -9.40
CA CYS A 92 -16.55 -15.22 -9.00
C CYS A 92 -16.14 -14.91 -7.53
N ILE A 93 -15.59 -15.88 -6.82
CA ILE A 93 -15.11 -15.77 -5.43
C ILE A 93 -13.68 -16.31 -5.32
N CYS A 94 -13.03 -16.08 -4.18
CA CYS A 94 -11.71 -16.63 -3.84
C CYS A 94 -11.75 -17.27 -2.44
N PRO A 95 -12.20 -18.54 -2.34
CA PRO A 95 -12.51 -19.20 -1.05
C PRO A 95 -11.29 -19.76 -0.31
N ILE A 96 -10.10 -19.16 -0.48
CA ILE A 96 -8.84 -19.64 0.13
C ILE A 96 -8.98 -19.80 1.65
N ASN A 97 -9.45 -18.73 2.32
CA ASN A 97 -9.59 -18.74 3.77
C ASN A 97 -10.71 -19.66 4.22
N PHE A 98 -11.79 -19.79 3.45
CA PHE A 98 -12.83 -20.77 3.73
C PHE A 98 -12.28 -22.21 3.76
N TYR A 99 -11.51 -22.62 2.75
CA TYR A 99 -10.90 -23.95 2.72
C TYR A 99 -9.91 -24.14 3.87
N TYR A 100 -9.10 -23.13 4.17
CA TYR A 100 -8.18 -23.15 5.30
C TYR A 100 -8.90 -23.29 6.66
N CYS A 101 -9.94 -22.50 6.91
CA CYS A 101 -10.72 -22.60 8.16
C CYS A 101 -11.47 -23.92 8.26
N THR A 102 -12.02 -24.42 7.15
CA THR A 102 -12.78 -25.68 7.12
C THR A 102 -11.89 -26.86 7.46
N SER A 103 -10.66 -26.92 6.91
CA SER A 103 -9.70 -27.99 7.20
C SER A 103 -9.19 -28.00 8.64
N LEU A 104 -9.16 -26.84 9.30
CA LEU A 104 -8.75 -26.72 10.71
C LEU A 104 -9.87 -26.99 11.71
N LEU A 105 -11.11 -26.61 11.38
CA LEU A 105 -12.19 -26.50 12.36
C LEU A 105 -13.29 -27.54 12.18
N THR A 106 -13.34 -28.23 11.04
CA THR A 106 -14.42 -29.16 10.68
C THR A 106 -13.89 -30.44 10.05
N ASP A 107 -14.67 -31.51 10.10
CA ASP A 107 -14.37 -32.79 9.45
C ASP A 107 -15.01 -32.89 8.04
N ILE A 108 -15.31 -31.75 7.42
CA ILE A 108 -16.05 -31.70 6.14
C ILE A 108 -15.06 -31.68 4.98
N GLU A 109 -15.09 -32.73 4.17
CA GLU A 109 -14.46 -32.72 2.86
C GLU A 109 -15.28 -31.84 1.92
N THR A 110 -14.70 -30.73 1.49
CA THR A 110 -15.29 -29.86 0.47
C THR A 110 -14.49 -30.05 -0.82
N GLU A 111 -15.18 -30.43 -1.89
CA GLU A 111 -14.54 -30.68 -3.18
C GLU A 111 -14.04 -29.36 -3.79
N GLN A 112 -12.72 -29.24 -3.93
CA GLN A 112 -12.08 -28.05 -4.50
C GLN A 112 -11.90 -28.22 -6.01
N SER A 113 -12.34 -27.23 -6.80
CA SER A 113 -12.14 -27.25 -8.25
C SER A 113 -10.66 -27.21 -8.62
N ASP A 114 -10.29 -27.85 -9.73
CA ASP A 114 -8.91 -27.83 -10.24
C ASP A 114 -8.41 -26.41 -10.49
N THR A 115 -9.28 -25.51 -10.94
CA THR A 115 -8.96 -24.10 -11.13
C THR A 115 -8.55 -23.44 -9.81
N TYR A 116 -9.32 -23.63 -8.73
CA TYR A 116 -8.93 -23.11 -7.42
C TYR A 116 -7.66 -23.75 -6.88
N ASN A 117 -7.47 -25.06 -7.06
CA ASN A 117 -6.21 -25.73 -6.69
C ASN A 117 -4.99 -25.05 -7.34
N ARG A 118 -5.10 -24.74 -8.64
CA ARG A 118 -4.03 -24.04 -9.38
C ARG A 118 -3.84 -22.60 -8.90
N ILE A 119 -4.91 -21.86 -8.67
CA ILE A 119 -4.85 -20.47 -8.16
C ILE A 119 -4.18 -20.43 -6.79
N PHE A 120 -4.58 -21.32 -5.88
CA PHE A 120 -4.10 -21.30 -4.50
C PHE A 120 -2.62 -21.64 -4.46
N LYS A 121 -2.21 -22.67 -5.22
CA LYS A 121 -0.80 -23.02 -5.37
C LYS A 121 0.01 -21.86 -5.95
N LEU A 122 -0.48 -21.22 -7.02
CA LEU A 122 0.19 -20.07 -7.63
C LEU A 122 0.39 -18.90 -6.65
N LEU A 123 -0.64 -18.59 -5.85
CA LEU A 123 -0.57 -17.53 -4.85
C LEU A 123 0.31 -17.88 -3.65
N ASP A 124 0.35 -19.16 -3.25
CA ASP A 124 1.26 -19.65 -2.20
C ASP A 124 2.72 -19.64 -2.69
N ASP A 125 2.98 -20.11 -3.92
CA ASP A 125 4.30 -20.02 -4.56
C ASP A 125 4.77 -18.55 -4.63
N PHE A 126 3.86 -17.61 -4.95
CA PHE A 126 4.17 -16.18 -4.94
C PHE A 126 4.44 -15.65 -3.52
N LYS A 127 3.69 -16.11 -2.52
CA LYS A 127 3.94 -15.79 -1.10
C LYS A 127 5.34 -16.23 -0.68
N VAL A 128 5.73 -17.45 -1.03
CA VAL A 128 7.06 -18.01 -0.73
C VAL A 128 8.14 -17.18 -1.43
N PHE A 129 7.94 -16.85 -2.71
CA PHE A 129 8.85 -16.00 -3.46
C PHE A 129 9.09 -14.65 -2.78
N ILE A 130 8.01 -13.93 -2.39
CA ILE A 130 8.13 -12.64 -1.71
C ILE A 130 8.84 -12.82 -0.36
N THR A 131 8.46 -13.84 0.42
CA THR A 131 9.06 -14.11 1.74
C THR A 131 10.57 -14.32 1.64
N ASN A 132 11.04 -14.98 0.57
CA ASN A 132 12.46 -15.24 0.34
C ASN A 132 13.29 -13.99 0.02
N LYS A 133 12.66 -12.87 -0.37
CA LYS A 133 13.38 -11.59 -0.58
C LYS A 133 13.95 -11.03 0.71
N ASN A 134 13.27 -11.28 1.84
CA ASN A 134 13.72 -10.95 3.19
C ASN A 134 14.19 -9.49 3.36
N ASP A 135 13.43 -8.55 2.82
CA ASP A 135 13.65 -7.11 2.96
C ASP A 135 12.42 -6.40 3.58
N ILE A 136 12.54 -5.09 3.82
CA ILE A 136 11.47 -4.31 4.46
C ILE A 136 10.20 -4.28 3.59
N HIS A 137 10.35 -4.13 2.27
CA HIS A 137 9.22 -4.10 1.34
C HIS A 137 8.54 -5.46 1.28
N SER A 138 9.30 -6.56 1.23
CA SER A 138 8.71 -7.90 1.24
C SER A 138 7.86 -8.15 2.49
N ASN A 139 8.31 -7.70 3.67
CA ASN A 139 7.55 -7.83 4.91
C ASN A 139 6.25 -7.02 4.89
N ILE A 140 6.30 -5.78 4.38
CA ILE A 140 5.10 -4.94 4.22
C ILE A 140 4.12 -5.59 3.25
N ILE A 141 4.61 -6.05 2.09
CA ILE A 141 3.81 -6.70 1.06
C ILE A 141 3.16 -7.97 1.60
N ILE A 142 3.89 -8.85 2.28
CA ILE A 142 3.33 -10.09 2.86
C ILE A 142 2.21 -9.77 3.83
N ASN A 143 2.38 -8.78 4.71
CA ASN A 143 1.34 -8.41 5.67
C ASN A 143 0.06 -7.89 4.99
N LEU A 144 0.16 -7.27 3.81
CA LEU A 144 -0.97 -6.78 3.03
C LEU A 144 -1.59 -7.85 2.12
N PHE A 145 -0.78 -8.78 1.61
CA PHE A 145 -1.17 -9.84 0.70
C PHE A 145 -1.72 -11.06 1.44
N TRP A 146 -0.91 -11.65 2.30
CA TRP A 146 -1.17 -12.94 2.95
C TRP A 146 -0.35 -13.12 4.23
N GLY A 147 -0.65 -12.29 5.25
CA GLY A 147 -0.08 -12.40 6.59
C GLY A 147 -0.59 -13.65 7.31
N GLU A 148 -1.48 -13.46 8.31
CA GLU A 148 -2.15 -14.59 8.98
C GLU A 148 -3.20 -15.27 8.09
N MET A 149 -3.94 -14.48 7.32
CA MET A 149 -4.94 -14.93 6.36
C MET A 149 -4.73 -14.25 5.02
N PHE A 150 -5.25 -14.87 3.96
CA PHE A 150 -5.26 -14.28 2.63
C PHE A 150 -6.16 -13.05 2.63
N LYS A 151 -5.74 -11.94 2.00
CA LYS A 151 -6.49 -10.67 2.03
C LYS A 151 -7.07 -10.24 0.68
N GLY A 152 -7.00 -11.11 -0.33
CA GLY A 152 -7.45 -10.79 -1.67
C GLY A 152 -8.97 -10.84 -1.81
N VAL A 153 -9.52 -9.79 -2.42
CA VAL A 153 -10.95 -9.66 -2.76
C VAL A 153 -11.11 -9.66 -4.27
N VAL A 154 -12.02 -10.47 -4.78
CA VAL A 154 -12.37 -10.55 -6.19
C VAL A 154 -13.13 -9.29 -6.60
N THR A 155 -12.61 -8.55 -7.58
CA THR A 155 -13.25 -7.34 -8.13
C THR A 155 -13.78 -7.53 -9.54
N SER A 156 -13.21 -8.46 -10.29
CA SER A 156 -13.67 -8.82 -11.63
C SER A 156 -13.34 -10.27 -11.93
N TYR A 157 -14.18 -10.88 -12.77
CA TYR A 157 -14.11 -12.27 -13.14
C TYR A 157 -14.65 -12.47 -14.56
N ASN A 158 -14.03 -13.40 -15.29
CA ASN A 158 -14.48 -13.90 -16.58
C ASN A 158 -14.16 -15.39 -16.69
N ASP A 159 -15.13 -16.22 -17.09
CA ASP A 159 -14.96 -17.67 -17.21
C ASP A 159 -14.17 -18.05 -18.47
N GLU A 160 -14.43 -17.37 -19.59
CA GLU A 160 -13.88 -17.72 -20.90
C GLU A 160 -13.44 -16.46 -21.69
N PRO A 161 -12.12 -16.23 -21.90
CA PRO A 161 -11.01 -16.93 -21.26
C PRO A 161 -10.99 -16.69 -19.75
N PHE A 162 -10.52 -17.67 -18.98
CA PHE A 162 -10.50 -17.55 -17.52
C PHE A 162 -9.62 -16.38 -17.08
N MET A 163 -10.20 -15.46 -16.32
CA MET A 163 -9.50 -14.34 -15.69
C MET A 163 -10.18 -13.95 -14.38
N ILE A 164 -9.40 -13.76 -13.32
CA ILE A 164 -9.86 -13.24 -12.04
C ILE A 164 -8.94 -12.12 -11.57
N THR A 165 -9.53 -11.02 -11.09
CA THR A 165 -8.78 -9.89 -10.55
C THR A 165 -8.97 -9.85 -9.05
N LEU A 166 -7.85 -9.93 -8.34
CA LEU A 166 -7.77 -9.86 -6.88
C LEU A 166 -7.22 -8.49 -6.48
N LYS A 167 -7.94 -7.84 -5.58
CA LYS A 167 -7.59 -6.55 -4.99
C LYS A 167 -7.24 -6.75 -3.52
N PHE A 168 -6.13 -6.18 -3.08
CA PHE A 168 -5.66 -6.18 -1.70
C PHE A 168 -5.75 -4.75 -1.16
N GLN A 169 -6.73 -4.53 -0.28
CA GLN A 169 -6.99 -3.20 0.24
C GLN A 169 -5.88 -2.77 1.22
N LYS A 170 -5.41 -1.53 1.06
CA LYS A 170 -4.49 -0.87 2.00
C LYS A 170 -5.23 0.19 2.80
N ALA A 171 -4.71 0.49 3.98
CA ALA A 171 -5.21 1.59 4.81
C ALA A 171 -4.93 2.96 4.16
N THR A 172 -3.81 3.08 3.47
CA THR A 172 -3.34 4.26 2.74
C THR A 172 -2.84 3.86 1.36
N GLY A 173 -2.94 4.77 0.38
CA GLY A 173 -2.47 4.54 -0.99
C GLY A 173 -3.35 3.59 -1.83
N TYR A 174 -2.87 3.25 -3.03
CA TYR A 174 -3.64 2.41 -3.97
C TYR A 174 -3.59 0.94 -3.60
N PRO A 175 -4.73 0.23 -3.67
CA PRO A 175 -4.75 -1.19 -3.41
C PRO A 175 -3.79 -1.92 -4.35
N PHE A 176 -3.17 -2.99 -3.86
CA PHE A 176 -2.47 -3.88 -4.76
C PHE A 176 -3.49 -4.69 -5.58
N ILE A 177 -3.14 -4.98 -6.81
CA ILE A 177 -3.98 -5.75 -7.73
C ILE A 177 -3.13 -6.88 -8.29
N ILE A 178 -3.72 -8.08 -8.43
CA ILE A 178 -3.21 -9.18 -9.24
C ILE A 178 -4.32 -9.63 -10.18
N ASN A 179 -4.00 -9.79 -11.47
CA ASN A 179 -4.83 -10.47 -12.44
C ASN A 179 -4.28 -11.88 -12.63
N ILE A 180 -5.11 -12.90 -12.43
CA ILE A 180 -4.75 -14.29 -12.66
C ILE A 180 -5.53 -14.75 -13.89
N SER A 181 -4.85 -15.33 -14.87
CA SER A 181 -5.47 -15.81 -16.10
C SER A 181 -4.92 -17.15 -16.53
N GLU A 182 -5.62 -17.82 -17.44
CA GLU A 182 -5.08 -19.00 -18.12
C GLU A 182 -3.97 -18.67 -19.10
N ASP A 183 -4.14 -17.58 -19.86
CA ASP A 183 -3.18 -17.17 -20.88
C ASP A 183 -2.03 -16.38 -20.28
N HIS A 184 -0.89 -16.45 -20.98
CA HIS A 184 0.23 -15.55 -20.72
C HIS A 184 -0.08 -14.13 -21.18
N GLY A 185 0.37 -13.16 -20.40
CA GLY A 185 0.35 -11.77 -20.82
C GLY A 185 1.42 -10.95 -20.12
N ASN A 186 1.74 -9.80 -20.72
CA ASN A 186 2.79 -8.92 -20.25
C ASN A 186 2.26 -7.70 -19.50
N PHE A 187 1.13 -7.85 -18.80
CA PHE A 187 0.57 -6.78 -17.99
C PHE A 187 1.32 -6.67 -16.65
N LYS A 188 1.46 -5.43 -16.13
CA LYS A 188 2.22 -5.09 -14.91
C LYS A 188 1.93 -6.06 -13.75
N ASN A 189 0.66 -6.35 -13.51
CA ASN A 189 0.17 -7.11 -12.37
C ASN A 189 -0.56 -8.39 -12.81
N MET A 190 0.09 -9.25 -13.60
CA MET A 190 -0.52 -10.47 -14.12
C MET A 190 0.31 -11.71 -13.81
N LEU A 191 -0.38 -12.78 -13.38
CA LEU A 191 0.16 -14.12 -13.21
C LEU A 191 -0.61 -15.09 -14.09
N SER A 192 0.10 -15.96 -14.81
CA SER A 192 -0.54 -16.99 -15.63
C SER A 192 -0.55 -18.34 -14.92
N LEU A 193 -1.70 -19.02 -14.99
CA LEU A 193 -1.88 -20.39 -14.50
C LEU A 193 -1.16 -21.42 -15.39
N SER A 194 -0.81 -21.07 -16.62
CA SER A 194 -0.13 -21.95 -17.58
C SER A 194 1.38 -21.74 -17.64
N SER A 195 1.93 -20.82 -16.83
CA SER A 195 3.35 -20.48 -16.90
C SER A 195 4.32 -21.64 -16.65
N THR A 196 5.41 -21.66 -17.41
CA THR A 196 6.59 -22.47 -17.09
C THR A 196 7.39 -21.82 -15.96
N ASP A 197 8.27 -22.56 -15.31
CA ASP A 197 8.99 -22.06 -14.12
C ASP A 197 9.82 -20.80 -14.40
N THR A 198 10.52 -20.74 -15.55
CA THR A 198 11.31 -19.57 -15.94
C THR A 198 10.45 -18.34 -16.23
N ILE A 199 9.29 -18.52 -16.85
CA ILE A 199 8.34 -17.42 -17.09
C ILE A 199 7.71 -16.98 -15.77
N ARG A 200 7.34 -17.94 -14.91
CA ARG A 200 6.73 -17.70 -13.59
C ARG A 200 7.61 -16.84 -12.70
N GLU A 201 8.91 -17.12 -12.62
CA GLU A 201 9.84 -16.31 -11.82
C GLU A 201 9.91 -14.85 -12.32
N ASN A 202 9.90 -14.64 -13.63
CA ASN A 202 9.85 -13.30 -14.21
C ASN A 202 8.51 -12.58 -13.93
N GLU A 203 7.39 -13.30 -13.97
CA GLU A 203 6.08 -12.77 -13.59
C GLU A 203 6.07 -12.34 -12.12
N PHE A 204 6.63 -13.16 -11.22
CA PHE A 204 6.75 -12.86 -9.80
C PHE A 204 7.63 -11.63 -9.54
N GLU A 205 8.81 -11.57 -10.17
CA GLU A 205 9.72 -10.43 -10.03
C GLU A 205 9.06 -9.13 -10.51
N ARG A 206 8.34 -9.19 -11.63
CA ARG A 206 7.62 -8.03 -12.19
C ARG A 206 6.57 -7.50 -11.21
N ILE A 207 5.73 -8.36 -10.64
CA ILE A 207 4.70 -7.94 -9.67
C ILE A 207 5.36 -7.43 -8.39
N TYR A 208 6.38 -8.12 -7.88
CA TYR A 208 7.10 -7.72 -6.67
C TYR A 208 7.72 -6.33 -6.83
N SER A 209 8.50 -6.11 -7.90
CA SER A 209 9.11 -4.82 -8.20
C SER A 209 8.08 -3.70 -8.35
N SER A 210 6.95 -4.01 -9.01
CA SER A 210 5.81 -3.12 -9.15
C SER A 210 5.24 -2.70 -7.78
N TRP A 211 5.00 -3.65 -6.88
CA TRP A 211 4.47 -3.37 -5.56
C TRP A 211 5.46 -2.66 -4.64
N CYS A 212 6.76 -2.98 -4.72
CA CYS A 212 7.81 -2.24 -4.00
C CYS A 212 7.81 -0.76 -4.39
N GLN A 213 7.70 -0.46 -5.70
CA GLN A 213 7.56 0.91 -6.18
C GLN A 213 6.28 1.56 -5.63
N ASP A 214 5.15 0.86 -5.68
CA ASP A 214 3.89 1.38 -5.18
C ASP A 214 3.95 1.68 -3.66
N VAL A 215 4.69 0.88 -2.86
CA VAL A 215 4.95 1.13 -1.43
C VAL A 215 5.83 2.36 -1.24
N LEU A 216 6.94 2.47 -1.99
CA LEU A 216 7.85 3.60 -1.92
C LEU A 216 7.11 4.92 -2.24
N MET A 217 6.27 4.91 -3.27
CA MET A 217 5.53 6.08 -3.75
C MET A 217 4.43 6.57 -2.80
N GLU A 218 4.03 5.79 -1.78
CA GLU A 218 3.09 6.27 -0.75
C GLU A 218 3.66 7.43 0.06
N ASN A 219 4.99 7.47 0.23
CA ASN A 219 5.68 8.59 0.84
C ASN A 219 6.52 9.30 -0.23
N ALA A 220 6.00 10.43 -0.73
CA ALA A 220 6.62 11.19 -1.81
C ALA A 220 8.09 11.56 -1.52
N ASP A 221 8.39 11.99 -0.31
CA ASP A 221 9.75 12.36 0.08
C ASP A 221 10.69 11.14 0.09
N THR A 222 10.24 10.03 0.65
CA THR A 222 11.02 8.77 0.67
C THR A 222 11.29 8.27 -0.75
N TYR A 223 10.28 8.34 -1.62
CA TYR A 223 10.40 7.98 -3.02
C TYR A 223 11.42 8.86 -3.77
N ILE A 224 11.30 10.18 -3.66
CA ILE A 224 12.22 11.10 -4.35
C ILE A 224 13.65 10.92 -3.81
N MET A 225 13.81 10.74 -2.50
CA MET A 225 15.12 10.48 -1.89
C MET A 225 15.74 9.19 -2.42
N TYR A 226 14.98 8.11 -2.52
CA TYR A 226 15.43 6.86 -3.12
C TYR A 226 15.89 7.04 -4.58
N CYS A 227 15.08 7.73 -5.39
CA CYS A 227 15.40 8.04 -6.79
C CYS A 227 16.70 8.85 -6.92
N LEU A 228 16.87 9.89 -6.09
CA LEU A 228 18.08 10.70 -6.05
C LEU A 228 19.31 9.91 -5.59
N GLU A 229 19.15 8.95 -4.68
CA GLU A 229 20.25 8.12 -4.20
C GLU A 229 20.82 7.27 -5.32
N GLN A 230 19.98 6.74 -6.20
CA GLN A 230 20.43 5.96 -7.37
C GLN A 230 21.26 6.80 -8.35
N ILE A 231 21.01 8.12 -8.43
CA ILE A 231 21.74 9.03 -9.30
C ILE A 231 23.03 9.53 -8.64
N THR A 232 22.96 9.88 -7.36
CA THR A 232 24.06 10.52 -6.64
C THR A 232 25.02 9.53 -6.00
N GLY A 233 24.58 8.29 -5.76
CA GLY A 233 25.30 7.27 -4.99
C GLY A 233 25.43 7.62 -3.50
N SER A 234 24.68 8.60 -2.99
CA SER A 234 24.82 9.09 -1.62
C SER A 234 23.46 9.45 -1.01
N VAL A 235 23.11 8.77 0.08
CA VAL A 235 21.92 9.06 0.90
C VAL A 235 21.97 10.49 1.43
N ASP A 236 23.12 10.93 1.95
CA ASP A 236 23.29 12.27 2.53
C ASP A 236 23.09 13.37 1.49
N LEU A 237 23.68 13.21 0.29
CA LEU A 237 23.51 14.15 -0.80
C LEU A 237 22.07 14.17 -1.33
N SER A 238 21.41 13.01 -1.38
CA SER A 238 20.01 12.89 -1.83
C SER A 238 19.04 13.54 -0.87
N LYS A 239 19.21 13.28 0.42
CA LYS A 239 18.47 13.93 1.50
C LYS A 239 18.69 15.44 1.47
N PHE A 240 19.93 15.88 1.24
CA PHE A 240 20.26 17.30 1.09
C PHE A 240 19.49 17.94 -0.07
N ILE A 241 19.52 17.34 -1.25
CA ILE A 241 18.84 17.85 -2.45
C ILE A 241 17.33 17.96 -2.20
N LEU A 242 16.70 16.90 -1.70
CA LEU A 242 15.27 16.86 -1.44
C LEU A 242 14.84 17.90 -0.40
N THR A 243 15.54 17.94 0.74
CA THR A 243 15.21 18.88 1.83
C THR A 243 15.37 20.32 1.36
N SER A 244 16.42 20.62 0.59
CA SER A 244 16.66 21.96 0.03
C SER A 244 15.62 22.35 -1.02
N HIS A 245 15.11 21.38 -1.78
CA HIS A 245 14.00 21.61 -2.71
C HIS A 245 12.70 21.96 -1.98
N ASN A 246 12.37 21.24 -0.91
CA ASN A 246 11.14 21.43 -0.15
C ASN A 246 11.14 22.72 0.68
N ASN A 247 12.25 23.04 1.36
CA ASN A 247 12.38 24.24 2.22
C ASN A 247 13.53 25.14 1.75
N LYS A 248 13.29 25.88 0.66
CA LYS A 248 14.30 26.76 0.00
C LYS A 248 14.91 27.82 0.93
N SER A 249 14.21 28.21 2.00
CA SER A 249 14.61 29.28 2.92
C SER A 249 15.29 28.82 4.22
N GLU A 250 15.25 27.52 4.55
CA GLU A 250 15.72 27.03 5.86
C GLU A 250 17.05 26.28 5.80
N PHE A 251 17.49 25.83 4.62
CA PHE A 251 18.64 24.96 4.51
C PHE A 251 19.93 25.67 4.11
N VAL A 252 21.02 25.28 4.79
CA VAL A 252 22.35 25.87 4.61
C VAL A 252 23.43 24.82 4.50
N ILE A 253 24.23 24.87 3.44
CA ILE A 253 25.36 23.94 3.22
C ILE A 253 26.69 24.67 3.34
N LYS A 254 27.67 24.05 3.99
CA LYS A 254 29.02 24.60 4.01
C LYS A 254 29.67 24.42 2.64
N ILE A 255 30.32 25.46 2.15
CA ILE A 255 31.11 25.39 0.91
C ILE A 255 32.13 24.24 0.96
N ASP A 256 32.71 23.97 2.13
CA ASP A 256 33.70 22.92 2.30
C ASP A 256 33.13 21.52 1.99
N ASP A 257 31.85 21.27 2.29
CA ASP A 257 31.20 20.00 1.98
C ASP A 257 31.06 19.82 0.46
N LEU A 258 30.80 20.91 -0.27
CA LEU A 258 30.76 20.91 -1.74
C LEU A 258 32.14 20.74 -2.35
N ASN A 259 33.18 21.26 -1.71
CA ASN A 259 34.54 21.11 -2.20
C ASN A 259 35.01 19.64 -2.19
N ASN A 260 34.42 18.78 -1.34
CA ASN A 260 34.73 17.35 -1.32
C ASN A 260 34.34 16.60 -2.61
N ILE A 261 33.39 17.14 -3.38
CA ILE A 261 32.95 16.54 -4.65
C ILE A 261 33.62 17.21 -5.88
N ILE A 262 34.38 18.29 -5.68
CA ILE A 262 35.01 19.07 -6.75
C ILE A 262 36.53 18.81 -6.77
N ASN A 263 37.06 18.41 -7.92
CA ASN A 263 38.49 18.22 -8.12
C ASN A 263 39.16 19.54 -8.52
N PHE A 264 39.48 20.37 -7.54
CA PHE A 264 40.22 21.61 -7.79
C PHE A 264 41.66 21.34 -8.24
N LYS A 265 42.21 22.24 -9.06
CA LYS A 265 43.59 22.14 -9.55
C LYS A 265 44.62 22.15 -8.41
N ASN A 266 44.36 22.94 -7.38
CA ASN A 266 45.11 23.01 -6.12
C ASN A 266 44.33 23.85 -5.10
N ASN A 267 44.78 23.83 -3.84
CA ASN A 267 44.17 24.58 -2.74
C ASN A 267 44.14 26.10 -2.96
N ASN A 268 45.08 26.66 -3.71
CA ASN A 268 45.07 28.10 -4.01
C ASN A 268 43.93 28.45 -4.96
N LYS A 269 43.69 27.63 -5.99
CA LYS A 269 42.58 27.81 -6.92
C LYS A 269 41.21 27.60 -6.27
N MET A 270 41.11 26.65 -5.33
CA MET A 270 39.92 26.51 -4.49
C MET A 270 39.64 27.80 -3.72
N LYS A 271 40.64 28.34 -2.99
CA LYS A 271 40.48 29.59 -2.23
C LYS A 271 40.14 30.78 -3.12
N GLU A 272 40.80 30.91 -4.27
CA GLU A 272 40.52 31.95 -5.26
C GLU A 272 39.07 31.90 -5.75
N TYR A 273 38.55 30.71 -6.03
CA TYR A 273 37.16 30.52 -6.43
C TYR A 273 36.17 30.89 -5.33
N ILE A 274 36.44 30.48 -4.08
CA ILE A 274 35.60 30.81 -2.93
C ILE A 274 35.50 32.33 -2.75
N GLU A 275 36.62 33.05 -2.82
CA GLU A 275 36.63 34.52 -2.68
C GLU A 275 35.92 35.22 -3.86
N LEU A 276 36.11 34.70 -5.08
CA LEU A 276 35.39 35.19 -6.25
C LEU A 276 33.87 35.01 -6.07
N PHE A 277 33.44 33.82 -5.64
CA PHE A 277 32.04 33.51 -5.41
C PHE A 277 31.42 34.39 -4.34
N LYS A 278 32.13 34.60 -3.22
CA LYS A 278 31.74 35.55 -2.16
C LYS A 278 31.50 36.95 -2.71
N THR A 279 32.41 37.43 -3.54
CA THR A 279 32.35 38.78 -4.10
C THR A 279 31.16 38.95 -5.03
N ILE A 280 30.90 37.97 -5.90
CA ILE A 280 29.83 38.05 -6.91
C ILE A 280 28.45 37.83 -6.29
N TYR A 281 28.33 36.94 -5.30
CA TYR A 281 27.02 36.45 -4.83
C TYR A 281 26.70 36.74 -3.35
N ALA A 282 27.41 37.69 -2.74
CA ALA A 282 27.28 38.08 -1.33
C ALA A 282 25.83 38.28 -0.85
N ASN A 283 24.96 38.83 -1.70
CA ASN A 283 23.64 39.31 -1.29
C ASN A 283 22.47 38.37 -1.61
N SER A 284 22.70 37.27 -2.35
CA SER A 284 21.61 36.40 -2.84
C SER A 284 21.80 34.92 -2.53
N SER A 285 23.05 34.48 -2.38
CA SER A 285 23.40 33.05 -2.45
C SER A 285 24.17 32.56 -1.24
N ILE A 286 24.78 33.48 -0.50
CA ILE A 286 25.40 33.21 0.79
C ILE A 286 24.33 33.44 1.86
N PHE A 287 24.11 32.42 2.67
CA PHE A 287 23.19 32.50 3.79
C PHE A 287 23.87 33.07 5.03
N ASN A 288 25.09 32.61 5.34
CA ASN A 288 25.86 33.12 6.47
C ASN A 288 27.38 32.93 6.25
N ILE A 289 28.16 33.76 6.93
CA ILE A 289 29.61 33.63 7.06
C ILE A 289 29.96 33.75 8.55
N GLU A 290 30.20 32.62 9.21
CA GLU A 290 30.58 32.57 10.62
C GLU A 290 31.93 31.86 10.77
N ASN A 291 32.88 32.48 11.48
CA ASN A 291 34.21 31.90 11.74
C ASN A 291 34.92 31.37 10.47
N ASN A 292 34.88 32.12 9.36
CA ASN A 292 35.34 31.74 8.02
C ASN A 292 34.62 30.57 7.35
N ILE A 293 33.60 29.99 7.98
CA ILE A 293 32.75 28.96 7.37
C ILE A 293 31.67 29.68 6.56
N VAL A 294 31.67 29.45 5.25
CA VAL A 294 30.67 30.00 4.34
C VAL A 294 29.56 28.99 4.19
N THR A 295 28.33 29.41 4.43
CA THR A 295 27.16 28.58 4.24
C THR A 295 26.26 29.15 3.13
N LEU A 296 25.82 28.29 2.22
CA LEU A 296 25.05 28.63 1.02
C LEU A 296 23.60 28.20 1.17
N ASN A 297 22.67 29.02 0.66
CA ASN A 297 21.29 28.60 0.46
C ASN A 297 21.16 27.74 -0.82
N PHE A 298 19.96 27.24 -1.14
CA PHE A 298 19.74 26.40 -2.33
C PHE A 298 20.17 27.06 -3.65
N GLU A 299 19.92 28.36 -3.80
CA GLU A 299 20.36 29.11 -4.98
C GLU A 299 21.89 29.21 -5.04
N GLY A 300 22.55 29.40 -3.90
CA GLY A 300 24.00 29.41 -3.81
C GLY A 300 24.64 28.08 -4.13
N PHE A 301 24.09 26.96 -3.64
CA PHE A 301 24.51 25.63 -4.03
C PHE A 301 24.52 25.47 -5.56
N ASN A 302 23.40 25.79 -6.22
CA ASN A 302 23.27 25.66 -7.67
C ASN A 302 24.29 26.55 -8.40
N LYS A 303 24.42 27.82 -7.99
CA LYS A 303 25.35 28.77 -8.61
C LYS A 303 26.81 28.39 -8.37
N TYR A 304 27.14 27.78 -7.23
CA TYR A 304 28.51 27.39 -6.89
C TYR A 304 29.00 26.23 -7.77
N LEU A 305 28.12 25.29 -8.11
CA LEU A 305 28.46 24.21 -9.05
C LEU A 305 28.45 24.67 -10.51
N LEU A 306 27.43 25.44 -10.92
CA LEU A 306 27.24 25.83 -12.33
C LEU A 306 28.25 26.86 -12.83
N ASN A 307 28.71 27.78 -11.97
CA ASN A 307 29.68 28.81 -12.36
C ASN A 307 31.14 28.38 -12.16
N LEU A 308 31.38 27.09 -11.96
CA LEU A 308 32.73 26.57 -11.84
C LEU A 308 33.41 26.58 -13.22
N GLU A 309 34.44 27.41 -13.36
CA GLU A 309 35.22 27.49 -14.59
C GLU A 309 36.32 26.43 -14.62
N THR A 310 36.68 25.97 -15.83
CA THR A 310 37.78 25.02 -16.05
C THR A 310 39.13 25.55 -15.56
N SER A 311 39.29 26.87 -15.43
CA SER A 311 40.47 27.53 -14.88
C SER A 311 40.76 27.16 -13.41
N PHE A 312 39.73 26.76 -12.65
CA PHE A 312 39.83 26.37 -11.24
C PHE A 312 39.96 24.85 -11.03
N LEU A 313 39.64 24.06 -12.05
CA LEU A 313 39.56 22.60 -12.00
C LEU A 313 40.85 21.93 -12.45
N LEU A 314 41.02 20.66 -12.01
CA LEU A 314 42.15 19.84 -12.43
C LEU A 314 42.09 19.51 -13.92
N THR A 315 40.90 19.14 -14.42
CA THR A 315 40.66 18.81 -15.83
C THR A 315 39.35 19.41 -16.38
N PHE A 316 39.19 19.41 -17.71
CA PHE A 316 37.89 19.71 -18.33
C PHE A 316 36.84 18.64 -18.00
N GLU A 317 37.26 17.38 -17.90
CA GLU A 317 36.39 16.24 -17.55
C GLU A 317 35.76 16.42 -16.17
N ASP A 318 36.46 17.04 -15.22
CA ASP A 318 35.89 17.37 -13.90
C ASP A 318 34.73 18.37 -14.00
N LYS A 319 34.76 19.29 -14.97
CA LYS A 319 33.66 20.22 -15.23
C LYS A 319 32.46 19.48 -15.81
N GLU A 320 32.70 18.61 -16.78
CA GLU A 320 31.65 17.78 -17.38
C GLU A 320 31.03 16.85 -16.34
N ARG A 321 31.81 16.31 -15.40
CA ARG A 321 31.30 15.48 -14.30
C ARG A 321 30.36 16.25 -13.38
N VAL A 322 30.73 17.47 -12.97
CA VAL A 322 29.87 18.33 -12.13
C VAL A 322 28.59 18.72 -12.86
N ASN A 323 28.71 19.11 -14.13
CA ASN A 323 27.54 19.44 -14.97
C ASN A 323 26.62 18.23 -15.14
N THR A 324 27.17 17.06 -15.44
CA THR A 324 26.41 15.81 -15.62
C THR A 324 25.66 15.43 -14.34
N LEU A 325 26.32 15.50 -13.18
CA LEU A 325 25.67 15.26 -11.90
C LEU A 325 24.50 16.21 -11.68
N TYR A 326 24.71 17.51 -11.91
CA TYR A 326 23.66 18.52 -11.76
C TYR A 326 22.47 18.26 -12.69
N TYR A 327 22.73 18.00 -13.98
CA TYR A 327 21.68 17.71 -14.95
C TYR A 327 20.89 16.45 -14.57
N ASN A 328 21.57 15.37 -14.19
CA ASN A 328 20.91 14.12 -13.81
C ASN A 328 20.05 14.30 -12.55
N VAL A 329 20.53 15.05 -11.56
CA VAL A 329 19.75 15.37 -10.36
C VAL A 329 18.48 16.14 -10.71
N MET A 330 18.58 17.16 -11.56
CA MET A 330 17.42 17.98 -11.95
C MET A 330 16.42 17.19 -12.80
N ASP A 331 16.90 16.39 -13.74
CA ASP A 331 16.05 15.51 -14.56
C ASP A 331 15.32 14.49 -13.70
N GLU A 332 16.02 13.86 -12.75
CA GLU A 332 15.44 12.86 -11.86
C GLU A 332 14.42 13.46 -10.88
N LEU A 333 14.64 14.69 -10.37
CA LEU A 333 13.63 15.41 -9.61
C LEU A 333 12.35 15.59 -10.42
N VAL A 334 12.48 16.10 -11.65
CA VAL A 334 11.34 16.31 -12.55
C VAL A 334 10.62 14.99 -12.85
N ASN A 335 11.36 13.92 -13.15
CA ASN A 335 10.80 12.61 -13.46
C ASN A 335 10.14 11.96 -12.25
N SER A 336 10.70 12.14 -11.05
CA SER A 336 10.11 11.67 -9.80
C SER A 336 8.78 12.35 -9.51
N TYR A 337 8.72 13.68 -9.64
CA TYR A 337 7.45 14.41 -9.49
C TYR A 337 6.44 14.06 -10.57
N LYS A 338 6.86 13.86 -11.83
CA LYS A 338 5.96 13.38 -12.91
C LYS A 338 5.38 12.01 -12.58
N ARG A 339 6.21 11.07 -12.09
CA ARG A 339 5.77 9.74 -11.66
C ARG A 339 4.81 9.82 -10.48
N LEU A 340 5.13 10.59 -9.44
CA LEU A 340 4.25 10.83 -8.29
C LEU A 340 2.92 11.49 -8.67
N TYR A 341 2.94 12.45 -9.60
CA TYR A 341 1.74 13.11 -10.10
C TYR A 341 0.87 12.17 -10.94
N SER A 342 1.48 11.31 -11.75
CA SER A 342 0.76 10.31 -12.54
C SER A 342 0.17 9.24 -11.61
N TYR A 343 0.94 8.84 -10.60
CA TYR A 343 0.48 7.99 -9.52
C TYR A 343 -0.68 8.65 -8.80
N SER A 344 -0.63 9.94 -8.41
CA SER A 344 -1.74 10.59 -7.70
C SER A 344 -2.96 10.94 -8.57
N LYS A 345 -2.84 10.95 -9.90
CA LYS A 345 -3.97 11.18 -10.84
C LYS A 345 -4.83 9.96 -11.13
N ILE A 346 -4.32 8.77 -10.86
CA ILE A 346 -5.11 7.53 -10.93
C ILE A 346 -6.11 7.46 -9.74
N ASN A 347 -6.11 8.46 -8.84
CA ASN A 347 -6.97 8.61 -7.66
C ASN A 347 -8.36 9.09 -8.06
#